data_AF-A0A1Z9LX26-F1
#
_entry.id   AF-A0A1Z9LX26-F1
#
_cell.length_a   1.000
_cell.length_b   1.000
_cell.length_c   1.000
_cell.angle_alpha   90.00
_cell.angle_beta   90.00
_cell.angle_gamma   90.00
#
_symmetry.space_group_name_H-M   'P 1'
#
loop_
_entity.id
_entity.type
_entity.pdbx_description
1 polymer ?
#
loop_
_entity_poly.entity_id
_entity_poly.type
_entity_poly.pdbx_seq_one_letter_code
_entity_poly.pdbx_strand_id
1 'polypeptide(L)'
;MFSNVVVSTANDHKGKYYESLSKDWRSIFPDGNRNAAGPKFYKHISDKYKNFSEFKEYNKHYCAVSGSLIAENSKPQFINIKEDITEKEVCGYYYKCCWPCVCDLMKYAKVKKITREFKEGYKDVYALVIDNPCVKDDFPKKVNKNYFCKGNKLDDKQVEIQDGKLIIGMLHEVKYCEPSDLRKISANKLTGRFCPYRNSTPIDELKSGMGDVFIKLAR
;
A
#
# COMPACT_ATOMS: atom_id res chain seq x y z
N MET A 1 17.67 -49.01 -25.49
CA MET A 1 18.09 -47.66 -25.05
C MET A 1 16.84 -46.81 -24.92
N PHE A 2 16.29 -46.72 -23.71
CA PHE A 2 15.16 -45.82 -23.43
C PHE A 2 15.75 -44.49 -22.96
N SER A 3 15.57 -43.45 -23.77
CA SER A 3 16.00 -42.09 -23.45
C SER A 3 15.11 -41.56 -22.34
N ASN A 4 15.67 -41.40 -21.14
CA ASN A 4 15.03 -40.69 -20.04
C ASN A 4 15.02 -39.19 -20.37
N VAL A 5 13.88 -38.71 -20.87
CA VAL A 5 13.60 -37.28 -20.93
C VAL A 5 13.44 -36.79 -19.49
N VAL A 6 14.44 -36.05 -19.00
CA VAL A 6 14.34 -35.29 -17.77
C VAL A 6 13.29 -34.20 -18.00
N VAL A 7 12.08 -34.42 -17.46
CA VAL A 7 11.06 -33.38 -17.39
C VAL A 7 11.56 -32.34 -16.38
N SER A 8 12.10 -31.24 -16.90
CA SER A 8 12.39 -30.03 -16.13
C SER A 8 11.10 -29.53 -15.51
N THR A 9 10.95 -29.68 -14.19
CA THR A 9 9.89 -29.07 -13.39
C THR A 9 10.13 -27.56 -13.26
N ALA A 10 9.86 -26.82 -14.33
CA ALA A 10 9.57 -25.40 -14.22
C ALA A 10 8.15 -25.26 -13.64
N ASN A 11 8.01 -25.54 -12.34
CA ASN A 11 6.76 -25.31 -11.63
C ASN A 11 6.63 -23.82 -11.35
N ASP A 12 5.92 -23.17 -12.25
CA ASP A 12 5.54 -21.76 -12.29
C ASP A 12 5.01 -21.30 -10.92
N HIS A 13 5.80 -20.49 -10.19
CA HIS A 13 5.46 -19.94 -8.86
C HIS A 13 4.31 -18.89 -8.89
N LYS A 14 3.40 -18.98 -9.86
CA LYS A 14 2.18 -18.17 -9.93
C LYS A 14 1.23 -18.62 -8.82
N GLY A 15 0.99 -17.76 -7.84
CA GLY A 15 0.01 -17.92 -6.78
C GLY A 15 0.58 -17.64 -5.40
N LYS A 16 1.89 -17.86 -5.22
CA LYS A 16 2.45 -18.12 -3.89
C LYS A 16 2.32 -16.94 -2.93
N TYR A 17 2.48 -15.71 -3.40
CA TYR A 17 2.50 -14.53 -2.52
C TYR A 17 1.09 -14.17 -2.08
N TYR A 18 0.15 -14.12 -3.03
CA TYR A 18 -1.27 -13.90 -2.75
C TYR A 18 -1.82 -15.00 -1.82
N GLU A 19 -1.57 -16.27 -2.14
CA GLU A 19 -2.05 -17.40 -1.34
C GLU A 19 -1.47 -17.41 0.05
N SER A 20 -0.19 -17.07 0.21
CA SER A 20 0.45 -16.96 1.52
C SER A 20 -0.20 -15.88 2.38
N LEU A 21 -0.48 -14.70 1.83
CA LEU A 21 -1.18 -13.64 2.58
C LEU A 21 -2.63 -14.02 2.89
N SER A 22 -3.29 -14.74 1.99
CA SER A 22 -4.64 -15.28 2.20
C SER A 22 -4.67 -16.31 3.33
N LYS A 23 -3.69 -17.22 3.40
CA LYS A 23 -3.54 -18.20 4.49
C LYS A 23 -3.30 -17.52 5.84
N ASP A 24 -2.54 -16.42 5.85
CA ASP A 24 -2.26 -15.64 7.05
C ASP A 24 -3.42 -14.71 7.46
N TRP A 25 -4.53 -14.65 6.70
CA TRP A 25 -5.61 -13.67 6.88
C TRP A 25 -6.16 -13.60 8.31
N ARG A 26 -6.40 -14.75 8.94
CA ARG A 26 -6.94 -14.81 10.32
C ARG A 26 -5.92 -14.36 11.38
N SER A 27 -4.63 -14.46 11.09
CA SER A 27 -3.57 -13.92 11.94
C SER A 27 -3.49 -12.40 11.80
N ILE A 28 -3.60 -11.90 10.57
CA ILE A 28 -3.52 -10.46 10.27
C ILE A 28 -4.79 -9.73 10.76
N PHE A 29 -5.96 -10.35 10.58
CA PHE A 29 -7.28 -9.82 10.96
C PHE A 29 -8.09 -10.84 11.77
N PRO A 30 -7.83 -10.99 13.08
CA PRO A 30 -8.56 -11.95 13.93
C PRO A 30 -10.09 -11.78 13.89
N ASP A 31 -10.57 -10.54 13.84
CA ASP A 31 -12.00 -10.20 13.73
C ASP A 31 -12.53 -10.17 12.28
N GLY A 32 -11.67 -10.39 11.29
CA GLY A 32 -11.98 -10.30 9.85
C GLY A 32 -12.19 -8.88 9.30
N ASN A 33 -11.98 -7.84 10.09
CA ASN A 33 -12.11 -6.44 9.69
C ASN A 33 -10.83 -5.90 9.03
N ARG A 34 -10.83 -5.91 7.71
CA ARG A 34 -9.77 -5.42 6.84
C ARG A 34 -9.87 -3.94 6.45
N ASN A 35 -10.92 -3.24 6.87
CA ASN A 35 -11.22 -1.90 6.34
C ASN A 35 -10.07 -0.92 6.65
N ALA A 36 -9.51 -0.33 5.58
CA ALA A 36 -8.37 0.58 5.66
C ALA A 36 -7.14 0.01 6.41
N ALA A 37 -7.04 -1.32 6.45
CA ALA A 37 -6.04 -2.03 7.24
C ALA A 37 -4.83 -2.51 6.40
N GLY A 38 -4.48 -1.78 5.33
CA GLY A 38 -3.21 -1.92 4.63
C GLY A 38 -1.99 -1.92 5.57
N PRO A 39 -1.93 -1.07 6.62
CA PRO A 39 -0.87 -1.12 7.63
C PRO A 39 -0.62 -2.48 8.28
N LYS A 40 -1.68 -3.29 8.49
CA LYS A 40 -1.55 -4.62 9.09
C LYS A 40 -0.83 -5.58 8.15
N PHE A 41 -1.10 -5.50 6.85
CA PHE A 41 -0.34 -6.25 5.85
C PHE A 41 1.12 -5.81 5.81
N TYR A 42 1.38 -4.50 5.76
CA TYR A 42 2.75 -3.99 5.75
C TYR A 42 3.54 -4.46 6.97
N LYS A 43 2.94 -4.41 8.17
CA LYS A 43 3.53 -4.92 9.41
C LYS A 43 3.85 -6.40 9.35
N HIS A 44 2.86 -7.22 8.99
CA HIS A 44 3.03 -8.67 8.84
C HIS A 44 4.17 -9.03 7.88
N ILE A 45 4.24 -8.35 6.74
CA ILE A 45 5.28 -8.57 5.75
C ILE A 45 6.66 -8.13 6.27
N SER A 46 6.73 -6.97 6.92
CA SER A 46 7.96 -6.42 7.49
C SER A 46 8.56 -7.33 8.59
N ASP A 47 7.70 -7.95 9.39
CA ASP A 47 8.12 -8.86 10.45
C ASP A 47 8.64 -10.17 9.88
N LYS A 48 7.94 -10.73 8.89
CA LYS A 48 8.17 -12.08 8.38
C LYS A 48 9.28 -12.19 7.34
N TYR A 49 9.42 -11.21 6.43
CA TYR A 49 10.30 -11.34 5.26
C TYR A 49 11.53 -10.46 5.36
N LYS A 50 12.71 -11.10 5.44
CA LYS A 50 14.02 -10.44 5.56
C LYS A 50 14.84 -10.48 4.26
N ASN A 51 14.34 -11.14 3.22
CA ASN A 51 14.89 -11.03 1.87
C ASN A 51 14.25 -9.83 1.16
N PHE A 52 15.06 -8.97 0.55
CA PHE A 52 14.55 -7.74 -0.08
C PHE A 52 13.62 -8.01 -1.27
N SER A 53 13.94 -9.03 -2.08
CA SER A 53 13.12 -9.40 -3.23
C SER A 53 11.74 -9.89 -2.79
N GLU A 54 11.69 -10.81 -1.82
CA GLU A 54 10.42 -11.32 -1.27
C GLU A 54 9.60 -10.21 -0.63
N PHE A 55 10.23 -9.36 0.19
CA PHE A 55 9.56 -8.21 0.81
C PHE A 55 8.88 -7.31 -0.24
N LYS A 56 9.57 -7.01 -1.34
CA LYS A 56 9.00 -6.23 -2.44
C LYS A 56 7.85 -6.96 -3.13
N GLU A 57 7.98 -8.24 -3.42
CA GLU A 57 6.91 -9.00 -4.09
C GLU A 57 5.65 -9.07 -3.23
N TYR A 58 5.77 -9.41 -1.94
CA TYR A 58 4.62 -9.42 -1.02
C TYR A 58 3.89 -8.08 -0.94
N ASN A 59 4.63 -6.97 -1.01
CA ASN A 59 4.04 -5.62 -0.99
C ASN A 59 3.21 -5.26 -2.23
N LYS A 60 3.19 -6.09 -3.27
CA LYS A 60 2.33 -5.92 -4.46
C LYS A 60 0.93 -6.50 -4.28
N HIS A 61 0.73 -7.35 -3.27
CA HIS A 61 -0.45 -8.23 -3.17
C HIS A 61 -1.52 -7.77 -2.17
N TYR A 62 -1.46 -6.52 -1.72
CA TYR A 62 -2.53 -5.91 -0.95
C TYR A 62 -2.66 -4.42 -1.28
N CYS A 63 -3.86 -3.89 -1.09
CA CYS A 63 -4.16 -2.48 -1.28
C CYS A 63 -3.90 -1.72 0.02
N ALA A 64 -2.96 -0.78 -0.02
CA ALA A 64 -2.61 0.09 1.12
C ALA A 64 -3.83 0.88 1.63
N VAL A 65 -4.73 1.27 0.72
CA VAL A 65 -5.92 2.09 1.03
C VAL A 65 -7.04 1.26 1.64
N SER A 66 -7.35 0.08 1.10
CA SER A 66 -8.56 -0.66 1.49
C SER A 66 -8.31 -1.86 2.40
N GLY A 67 -7.08 -2.37 2.48
CA GLY A 67 -6.77 -3.67 3.11
C GLY A 67 -7.31 -4.88 2.33
N SER A 68 -7.59 -4.73 1.03
CA SER A 68 -7.98 -5.86 0.17
C SER A 68 -6.76 -6.54 -0.43
N LEU A 69 -6.78 -7.87 -0.59
CA LEU A 69 -5.76 -8.57 -1.38
C LEU A 69 -5.83 -8.15 -2.86
N ILE A 70 -4.68 -8.19 -3.53
CA ILE A 70 -4.53 -7.85 -4.94
C ILE A 70 -4.04 -9.09 -5.69
N ALA A 71 -4.80 -9.48 -6.70
CA ALA A 71 -4.46 -10.60 -7.58
C ALA A 71 -3.12 -10.39 -8.29
N GLU A 72 -2.41 -11.48 -8.58
CA GLU A 72 -1.01 -11.41 -9.01
C GLU A 72 -0.77 -10.70 -10.35
N ASN A 73 -1.73 -10.84 -11.26
CA ASN A 73 -1.65 -10.20 -12.58
C ASN A 73 -2.18 -8.75 -12.56
N SER A 74 -2.34 -8.16 -11.37
CA SER A 74 -2.79 -6.78 -11.25
C SER A 74 -1.75 -5.84 -11.84
N LYS A 75 -2.18 -5.05 -12.82
CA LYS A 75 -1.34 -4.00 -13.40
C LYS A 75 -1.25 -2.84 -12.41
N PRO A 76 -0.04 -2.45 -11.97
CA PRO A 76 0.11 -1.28 -11.13
C PRO A 76 -0.31 -0.02 -11.90
N GLN A 77 -0.62 1.04 -11.17
CA GLN A 77 -0.83 2.37 -11.74
C GLN A 77 0.45 3.20 -11.54
N PHE A 78 0.94 3.80 -12.62
CA PHE A 78 1.98 4.83 -12.53
C PHE A 78 1.35 6.11 -11.99
N ILE A 79 1.87 6.62 -10.87
CA ILE A 79 1.34 7.78 -10.14
C ILE A 79 2.47 8.74 -9.80
N ASN A 80 2.09 9.97 -9.48
CA ASN A 80 2.92 10.91 -8.73
C ASN A 80 2.34 11.08 -7.31
N ILE A 81 3.22 11.25 -6.34
CA ILE A 81 2.90 11.54 -4.95
C ILE A 81 4.01 12.40 -4.36
N LYS A 82 3.67 13.23 -3.37
CA LYS A 82 4.66 14.07 -2.70
C LYS A 82 5.51 13.28 -1.70
N GLU A 83 6.78 13.62 -1.66
CA GLU A 83 7.70 13.16 -0.62
C GLU A 83 7.45 13.92 0.70
N ASP A 84 7.55 13.20 1.82
CA ASP A 84 7.05 13.63 3.14
C ASP A 84 7.68 14.92 3.67
N ILE A 85 8.96 15.16 3.38
CA ILE A 85 9.76 16.27 3.96
C ILE A 85 9.93 17.40 2.94
N THR A 86 10.38 17.07 1.75
CA THR A 86 10.75 18.01 0.68
C THR A 86 9.56 18.46 -0.15
N GLU A 87 8.41 17.80 -0.03
CA GLU A 87 7.21 18.02 -0.85
C GLU A 87 7.44 17.86 -2.36
N LYS A 88 8.61 17.33 -2.77
CA LYS A 88 8.93 17.08 -4.17
C LYS A 88 8.05 15.94 -4.71
N GLU A 89 7.64 16.10 -5.95
CA GLU A 89 6.90 15.05 -6.68
C GLU A 89 7.83 13.87 -6.98
N VAL A 90 7.46 12.70 -6.48
CA VAL A 90 8.06 11.43 -6.88
C VAL A 90 7.06 10.62 -7.69
N CYS A 91 7.61 9.83 -8.61
CA CYS A 91 6.85 9.01 -9.52
C CYS A 91 7.22 7.55 -9.29
N GLY A 92 6.22 6.67 -9.35
CA GLY A 92 6.40 5.25 -9.14
C GLY A 92 5.14 4.45 -9.43
N TYR A 93 5.21 3.16 -9.17
CA TYR A 93 4.13 2.21 -9.40
C TYR A 93 3.44 1.85 -8.09
N TYR A 94 2.11 2.03 -8.08
CA TYR A 94 1.25 1.62 -6.99
C TYR A 94 0.36 0.45 -7.42
N TYR A 95 0.42 -0.64 -6.66
CA TYR A 95 -0.47 -1.78 -6.83
C TYR A 95 -1.81 -1.48 -6.14
N LYS A 96 -2.90 -1.61 -6.89
CA LYS A 96 -4.25 -1.19 -6.47
C LYS A 96 -5.24 -2.34 -6.57
N CYS A 97 -6.29 -2.31 -5.74
CA CYS A 97 -7.46 -3.17 -5.90
C CYS A 97 -8.56 -2.53 -6.76
N CYS A 98 -8.67 -1.19 -6.76
CA CYS A 98 -9.67 -0.45 -7.52
C CYS A 98 -9.19 0.96 -7.83
N TRP A 99 -9.85 1.62 -8.77
CA TRP A 99 -9.46 2.94 -9.26
C TRP A 99 -9.58 4.07 -8.21
N PRO A 100 -10.61 4.13 -7.34
CA PRO A 100 -10.72 5.21 -6.35
C PRO A 100 -9.54 5.22 -5.36
N CYS A 101 -9.03 4.04 -5.01
CA CYS A 101 -7.89 3.90 -4.10
C CYS A 101 -6.61 4.58 -4.63
N VAL A 102 -6.45 4.67 -5.95
CA VAL A 102 -5.32 5.40 -6.54
C VAL A 102 -5.45 6.89 -6.22
N CYS A 103 -6.62 7.45 -6.46
CA CYS A 103 -6.88 8.87 -6.27
C CYS A 103 -6.78 9.27 -4.80
N ASP A 104 -7.33 8.44 -3.91
CA ASP A 104 -7.29 8.65 -2.47
C ASP A 104 -5.86 8.57 -1.95
N LEU A 105 -5.06 7.60 -2.42
CA LEU A 105 -3.65 7.51 -2.06
C LEU A 105 -2.88 8.76 -2.51
N MET A 106 -3.02 9.16 -3.78
CA MET A 106 -2.31 10.32 -4.34
C MET A 106 -2.66 11.63 -3.60
N LYS A 107 -3.86 11.72 -3.03
CA LYS A 107 -4.33 12.93 -2.33
C LYS A 107 -3.93 12.97 -0.86
N TYR A 108 -4.07 11.84 -0.13
CA TYR A 108 -4.02 11.83 1.34
C TYR A 108 -2.77 11.15 1.91
N ALA A 109 -1.99 10.45 1.11
CA ALA A 109 -0.73 9.87 1.55
C ALA A 109 0.46 10.70 1.05
N LYS A 110 1.61 10.45 1.67
CA LYS A 110 2.92 10.87 1.18
C LYS A 110 3.81 9.65 1.02
N VAL A 111 4.95 9.83 0.35
CA VAL A 111 6.01 8.83 0.35
C VAL A 111 7.14 9.22 1.29
N LYS A 112 7.79 8.23 1.88
CA LYS A 112 8.99 8.44 2.68
C LYS A 112 10.04 7.39 2.32
N LYS A 113 11.26 7.83 2.03
CA LYS A 113 12.39 6.93 1.86
C LYS A 113 12.85 6.45 3.24
N ILE A 114 12.87 5.14 3.45
CA ILE A 114 13.36 4.49 4.66
C ILE A 114 14.45 3.51 4.29
N THR A 115 15.53 3.46 5.08
CA THR A 115 16.58 2.46 4.91
C THR A 115 16.33 1.34 5.91
N ARG A 116 16.22 0.11 5.41
CA ARG A 116 15.99 -1.09 6.24
C ARG A 116 17.08 -2.12 6.00
N GLU A 117 17.40 -2.87 7.04
CA GLU A 117 18.30 -4.01 6.95
C GLU A 117 17.57 -5.23 6.39
N PHE A 118 18.16 -5.84 5.37
CA PHE A 118 17.76 -7.12 4.80
C PHE A 118 18.96 -8.08 4.84
N LYS A 119 18.73 -9.35 4.50
CA LYS A 119 19.81 -10.36 4.39
C LYS A 119 20.90 -9.93 3.41
N GLU A 120 20.53 -9.16 2.39
CA GLU A 120 21.42 -8.58 1.38
C GLU A 120 22.08 -7.26 1.81
N GLY A 121 21.96 -6.89 3.09
CA GLY A 121 22.40 -5.62 3.65
C GLY A 121 21.31 -4.54 3.64
N TYR A 122 21.73 -3.30 3.88
CA TYR A 122 20.83 -2.15 3.91
C TYR A 122 20.27 -1.83 2.51
N LYS A 123 18.95 -1.65 2.42
CA LYS A 123 18.23 -1.25 1.19
C LYS A 123 17.26 -0.13 1.48
N ASP A 124 17.10 0.74 0.49
CA ASP A 124 16.09 1.80 0.52
C ASP A 124 14.72 1.25 0.07
N VAL A 125 13.70 1.58 0.86
CA VAL A 125 12.29 1.31 0.60
C VAL A 125 11.55 2.64 0.60
N TYR A 126 10.59 2.79 -0.31
CA TYR A 126 9.76 3.99 -0.40
C TYR A 126 8.39 3.68 0.22
N ALA A 127 8.25 3.96 1.50
CA ALA A 127 7.05 3.69 2.29
C ALA A 127 5.97 4.73 1.98
N LEU A 128 4.73 4.26 1.78
CA LEU A 128 3.55 5.12 1.73
C LEU A 128 3.10 5.38 3.17
N VAL A 129 2.98 6.65 3.53
CA VAL A 129 2.71 7.09 4.91
C VAL A 129 1.50 8.02 4.99
N ILE A 130 0.78 7.94 6.10
CA ILE A 130 -0.24 8.91 6.52
C ILE A 130 0.04 9.38 7.94
N ASP A 131 -0.51 10.54 8.31
CA ASP A 131 -0.39 11.06 9.68
C ASP A 131 -1.10 10.16 10.69
N ASN A 132 -0.71 10.27 11.97
CA ASN A 132 -1.28 9.47 13.05
C ASN A 132 -2.82 9.65 13.12
N PRO A 133 -3.62 8.63 12.79
CA PRO A 133 -5.07 8.74 12.82
C PRO A 133 -5.63 8.64 14.25
N CYS A 134 -4.84 8.21 15.24
CA CYS A 134 -5.32 7.89 16.58
C CYS A 134 -5.73 9.11 17.40
N VAL A 135 -5.22 10.30 17.04
CA VAL A 135 -5.55 11.58 17.67
C VAL A 135 -6.86 12.19 17.15
N LYS A 136 -7.46 11.61 16.11
CA LYS A 136 -8.69 12.11 15.52
C LYS A 136 -9.90 11.82 16.40
N ASP A 137 -10.73 12.84 16.60
CA ASP A 137 -12.04 12.70 17.25
C ASP A 137 -13.04 11.95 16.37
N ASP A 138 -12.93 12.10 15.05
CA ASP A 138 -13.84 11.52 14.06
C ASP A 138 -13.31 10.21 13.45
N PHE A 139 -12.57 9.41 14.23
CA PHE A 139 -12.02 8.13 13.77
C PHE A 139 -13.12 7.25 13.12
N PRO A 140 -12.88 6.69 11.91
CA PRO A 140 -13.93 6.00 11.17
C PRO A 140 -14.44 4.74 11.89
N LYS A 141 -15.72 4.76 12.27
CA LYS A 141 -16.40 3.66 13.01
C LYS A 141 -16.30 2.27 12.37
N LYS A 142 -16.08 2.20 11.05
CA LYS A 142 -15.95 0.93 10.30
C LYS A 142 -14.55 0.31 10.37
N VAL A 143 -13.58 1.04 10.90
CA VAL A 143 -12.18 0.60 11.07
C VAL A 143 -12.00 0.12 12.50
N ASN A 144 -11.33 -1.02 12.68
CA ASN A 144 -10.95 -1.46 14.02
C ASN A 144 -9.82 -0.57 14.54
N LYS A 145 -10.15 0.36 15.47
CA LYS A 145 -9.17 1.31 16.03
C LYS A 145 -8.00 0.60 16.73
N ASN A 146 -8.23 -0.56 17.34
CA ASN A 146 -7.19 -1.33 18.05
C ASN A 146 -6.14 -1.95 17.10
N TYR A 147 -6.38 -1.94 15.78
CA TYR A 147 -5.37 -2.36 14.80
C TYR A 147 -4.30 -1.31 14.55
N PHE A 148 -4.50 -0.06 14.99
CA PHE A 148 -3.59 1.03 14.73
C PHE A 148 -3.19 1.76 16.00
N CYS A 149 -4.05 1.74 17.02
CA CYS A 149 -3.98 2.69 18.12
C CYS A 149 -3.91 2.02 19.49
N LYS A 150 -3.03 2.56 20.34
CA LYS A 150 -3.05 2.39 21.79
C LYS A 150 -3.38 3.75 22.42
N GLY A 151 -4.67 3.98 22.64
CA GLY A 151 -5.19 5.31 22.98
C GLY A 151 -5.04 6.27 21.80
N ASN A 152 -4.37 7.41 22.02
CA ASN A 152 -4.13 8.44 20.99
C ASN A 152 -2.79 8.29 20.26
N LYS A 153 -2.03 7.22 20.55
CA LYS A 153 -0.76 6.90 19.90
C LYS A 153 -0.92 5.71 18.97
N LEU A 154 -0.08 5.65 17.94
CA LEU A 154 0.09 4.46 17.11
C LEU A 154 0.63 3.29 17.97
N ASP A 155 0.14 2.08 17.72
CA ASP A 155 0.57 0.84 18.37
C ASP A 155 1.62 0.12 17.51
N ASP A 156 2.89 0.27 17.86
CA ASP A 156 4.04 -0.33 17.15
C ASP A 156 4.05 -1.86 17.14
N LYS A 157 3.27 -2.50 18.02
CA LYS A 157 3.04 -3.95 18.00
C LYS A 157 2.08 -4.36 16.89
N GLN A 158 1.23 -3.44 16.42
CA GLN A 158 0.19 -3.71 15.44
C GLN A 158 0.55 -3.20 14.05
N VAL A 159 1.32 -2.11 13.96
CA VAL A 159 1.65 -1.41 12.70
C VAL A 159 3.11 -0.95 12.67
N GLU A 160 3.63 -0.70 11.47
CA GLU A 160 4.94 -0.05 11.31
C GLU A 160 4.78 1.48 11.34
N ILE A 161 5.71 2.13 12.03
CA ILE A 161 5.69 3.58 12.27
C ILE A 161 7.04 4.14 11.83
N GLN A 162 7.02 5.28 11.12
CA GLN A 162 8.22 6.05 10.80
C GLN A 162 7.97 7.52 11.15
N ASP A 163 8.78 8.08 12.04
CA ASP A 163 8.70 9.49 12.47
C ASP A 163 7.28 9.92 12.91
N GLY A 164 6.61 9.06 13.68
CA GLY A 164 5.24 9.29 14.16
C GLY A 164 4.14 9.11 13.10
N LYS A 165 4.49 8.75 11.87
CA LYS A 165 3.55 8.47 10.78
C LYS A 165 3.32 6.98 10.61
N LEU A 166 2.11 6.64 10.20
CA LEU A 166 1.67 5.27 9.95
C LEU A 166 2.07 4.83 8.55
N ILE A 167 2.82 3.73 8.44
CA ILE A 167 3.11 3.13 7.14
C ILE A 167 1.92 2.29 6.69
N ILE A 168 1.37 2.61 5.52
CA ILE A 168 0.20 1.93 4.93
C ILE A 168 0.57 0.98 3.78
N GLY A 169 1.74 1.16 3.18
CA GLY A 169 2.19 0.36 2.04
C GLY A 169 3.54 0.77 1.47
N MET A 170 3.81 0.35 0.24
CA MET A 170 5.06 0.64 -0.48
C MET A 170 4.75 1.20 -1.88
N LEU A 171 5.54 2.19 -2.32
CA LEU A 171 5.61 2.64 -3.70
C LEU A 171 6.79 1.94 -4.39
N HIS A 172 6.57 1.44 -5.60
CA HIS A 172 7.56 0.65 -6.33
C HIS A 172 8.25 1.47 -7.43
N GLU A 173 9.51 1.13 -7.72
CA GLU A 173 10.33 1.72 -8.80
C GLU A 173 10.33 3.25 -8.77
N VAL A 174 10.57 3.80 -7.58
CA VAL A 174 10.46 5.24 -7.34
C VAL A 174 11.62 6.02 -7.95
N LYS A 175 11.28 7.13 -8.57
CA LYS A 175 12.21 8.18 -9.01
C LYS A 175 11.60 9.56 -8.74
N TYR A 176 12.40 10.61 -8.75
CA TYR A 176 11.84 11.96 -8.86
C TYR A 176 11.12 12.11 -10.20
N CYS A 177 9.96 12.74 -10.20
CA CYS A 177 9.19 12.92 -11.42
C CYS A 177 9.91 13.85 -12.40
N GLU A 178 9.99 13.44 -13.66
CA GLU A 178 10.35 14.33 -14.76
C GLU A 178 9.09 14.98 -15.37
N PRO A 179 9.21 16.10 -16.11
CA PRO A 179 8.08 16.66 -16.84
C PRO A 179 7.40 15.66 -17.80
N SER A 180 8.16 14.70 -18.35
CA SER A 180 7.64 13.65 -19.21
C SER A 180 6.74 12.67 -18.46
N ASP A 181 7.06 12.35 -17.21
CA ASP A 181 6.28 11.47 -16.34
C ASP A 181 4.97 12.13 -15.95
N LEU A 182 5.02 13.40 -15.53
CA LEU A 182 3.84 14.16 -15.17
C LEU A 182 2.86 14.25 -16.34
N ARG A 183 3.35 14.48 -17.57
CA ARG A 183 2.49 14.43 -18.77
C ARG A 183 1.83 13.07 -18.98
N LYS A 184 2.55 11.95 -18.77
CA LYS A 184 1.97 10.60 -18.88
C LYS A 184 0.87 10.39 -17.83
N ILE A 185 1.09 10.86 -16.61
CA ILE A 185 0.12 10.75 -15.52
C ILE A 185 -1.12 11.62 -15.79
N SER A 186 -0.94 12.85 -16.26
CA SER A 186 -2.05 13.73 -16.65
C SER A 186 -2.82 13.25 -17.89
N ALA A 187 -2.16 12.55 -18.82
CA ALA A 187 -2.81 12.00 -20.01
C ALA A 187 -3.57 10.68 -19.73
N ASN A 188 -3.24 9.99 -18.63
CA ASN A 188 -3.89 8.73 -18.27
C ASN A 188 -5.33 8.97 -17.81
N LYS A 189 -6.28 8.16 -18.32
CA LYS A 189 -7.72 8.29 -18.01
C LYS A 189 -8.03 8.23 -16.51
N LEU A 190 -7.34 7.38 -15.75
CA LEU A 190 -7.55 7.27 -14.32
C LEU A 190 -6.96 8.48 -13.59
N THR A 191 -5.65 8.67 -13.66
CA THR A 191 -4.94 9.68 -12.86
C THR A 191 -5.18 11.11 -13.34
N GLY A 192 -5.41 11.32 -14.64
CA GLY A 192 -5.59 12.62 -15.26
C GLY A 192 -7.03 13.09 -15.40
N ARG A 193 -8.02 12.18 -15.41
CA ARG A 193 -9.44 12.55 -15.56
C ARG A 193 -10.27 12.15 -14.34
N PHE A 194 -10.19 10.88 -13.92
CA PHE A 194 -11.03 10.40 -12.82
C PHE A 194 -10.56 10.88 -11.46
N CYS A 195 -9.25 10.91 -11.21
CA CYS A 195 -8.73 11.38 -9.93
C CYS A 195 -8.99 12.86 -9.66
N PRO A 196 -8.81 13.80 -10.60
CA PRO A 196 -9.20 15.20 -10.37
C PRO A 196 -10.69 15.36 -10.04
N TYR A 197 -11.56 14.63 -10.75
CA TYR A 197 -13.00 14.63 -10.45
C TYR A 197 -13.30 14.09 -9.04
N ARG A 198 -12.76 12.92 -8.69
CA ARG A 198 -12.94 12.33 -7.35
C ARG A 198 -12.37 13.25 -6.26
N ASN A 199 -11.19 13.83 -6.49
CA ASN A 199 -10.49 14.64 -5.51
C ASN A 199 -11.13 16.02 -5.30
N SER A 200 -11.93 16.50 -6.26
CA SER A 200 -12.73 17.73 -6.14
C SER A 200 -14.14 17.49 -5.62
N THR A 201 -14.61 16.23 -5.53
CA THR A 201 -15.92 15.90 -4.97
C THR A 201 -15.88 16.06 -3.44
N PRO A 202 -16.82 16.79 -2.81
CA PRO A 202 -16.94 16.89 -1.36
C PRO A 202 -17.06 15.51 -0.68
N ILE A 203 -16.47 15.36 0.51
CA ILE A 203 -16.37 14.06 1.19
C ILE A 203 -17.74 13.47 1.54
N ASP A 204 -18.70 14.34 1.87
CA ASP A 204 -20.10 14.01 2.15
C ASP A 204 -20.90 13.62 0.89
N GLU A 205 -20.42 14.03 -0.30
CA GLU A 205 -21.00 13.66 -1.60
C GLU A 205 -20.35 12.40 -2.21
N LEU A 206 -19.23 11.92 -1.67
CA LEU A 206 -18.60 10.68 -2.12
C LEU A 206 -19.52 9.48 -1.85
N LYS A 207 -19.86 8.75 -2.92
CA LYS A 207 -20.66 7.52 -2.82
C LYS A 207 -19.90 6.45 -2.04
N SER A 208 -20.56 5.89 -1.03
CA SER A 208 -19.97 4.99 -0.02
C SER A 208 -19.05 3.90 -0.58
N GLY A 209 -17.84 3.79 -0.04
CA GLY A 209 -16.92 2.67 -0.28
C GLY A 209 -15.74 2.62 0.70
N MET A 210 -14.85 1.63 0.54
CA MET A 210 -13.64 1.52 1.37
C MET A 210 -12.69 2.72 1.19
N GLY A 211 -12.72 3.38 0.03
CA GLY A 211 -11.98 4.62 -0.19
C GLY A 211 -12.39 5.72 0.81
N ASP A 212 -13.68 5.90 1.05
CA ASP A 212 -14.16 6.97 1.94
C ASP A 212 -13.84 6.68 3.40
N VAL A 213 -13.80 5.39 3.76
CA VAL A 213 -13.31 4.94 5.08
C VAL A 213 -11.84 5.33 5.25
N PHE A 214 -11.02 5.11 4.22
CA PHE A 214 -9.61 5.52 4.22
C PHE A 214 -9.44 7.04 4.25
N ILE A 215 -10.24 7.81 3.50
CA ILE A 215 -10.16 9.27 3.52
C ILE A 215 -10.35 9.79 4.95
N LYS A 216 -11.35 9.28 5.68
CA LYS A 216 -11.57 9.66 7.09
C LYS A 216 -10.40 9.24 7.99
N LEU A 217 -9.77 8.11 7.70
CA LEU A 217 -8.57 7.67 8.42
C LEU A 217 -7.37 8.61 8.16
N ALA A 218 -7.14 8.97 6.90
CA ALA A 218 -5.89 9.58 6.43
C ALA A 218 -5.86 11.13 6.47
N ARG A 219 -7.02 11.80 6.41
CA ARG A 219 -7.10 13.27 6.26
C ARG A 219 -6.63 14.10 7.44
#